data_AF-A0A964YLF8-F1
#
_entry.id   AF-A0A964YLF8-F1
#
_cell.length_a   1.000
_cell.length_b   1.000
_cell.length_c   1.000
_cell.angle_alpha   90.00
_cell.angle_beta   90.00
_cell.angle_gamma   90.00
#
_symmetry.space_group_name_H-M   'P 1'
#
loop_
_entity.id
_entity.type
_entity.pdbx_description
1 polymer ?
#
loop_
_entity_poly.entity_id
_entity_poly.type
_entity_poly.pdbx_seq_one_letter_code
_entity_poly.pdbx_strand_id
1 'polypeptide(L)'
;MVKIEICASSVEALVGAAQLKVDRVEVCSCLELGGVSPSVGLIQKSLDLGLETHVLVRPRSGGFVFSSFEVDLMLSELAFLQKLGVHGAVLGALNSNLSIDRTTIKEARSIFRGQLTFHRAFDDLVEWRKEMDALVELGVHRILSSGLATSVTNGIPTLTEMVLHAKGSIEIMAGGGVNMANLKTIASEVKPDAVHFSATTKEMLDPSSFFSEERLVFDVNKAIKLVELCRNYT
;
A
#
# COMPACT_ATOMS: atom_id res chain seq x y z
N MET A 1 4.91 -19.34 -0.09
CA MET A 1 3.62 -18.64 -0.15
C MET A 1 3.83 -17.15 0.00
N VAL A 2 3.35 -16.42 -1.01
CA VAL A 2 3.35 -14.95 -1.03
C VAL A 2 2.33 -14.44 -0.03
N LYS A 3 2.67 -13.37 0.69
CA LYS A 3 1.71 -12.70 1.57
C LYS A 3 0.70 -11.92 0.74
N ILE A 4 -0.55 -11.87 1.19
CA ILE A 4 -1.64 -11.17 0.51
C ILE A 4 -2.04 -9.95 1.33
N GLU A 5 -1.98 -8.78 0.71
CA GLU A 5 -2.51 -7.54 1.26
C GLU A 5 -3.69 -7.02 0.44
N ILE A 6 -4.81 -6.74 1.11
CA ILE A 6 -5.95 -6.05 0.50
C ILE A 6 -5.92 -4.56 0.89
N CYS A 7 -5.94 -3.68 -0.11
CA CYS A 7 -6.20 -2.26 0.10
C CYS A 7 -7.71 -2.04 0.34
N ALA A 8 -8.07 -1.68 1.57
CA ALA A 8 -9.45 -1.59 2.04
C ALA A 8 -9.83 -0.14 2.33
N SER A 9 -10.81 0.36 1.58
CA SER A 9 -11.37 1.72 1.73
C SER A 9 -12.81 1.76 2.21
N SER A 10 -13.38 0.61 2.60
CA SER A 10 -14.75 0.47 3.09
C SER A 10 -14.87 -0.65 4.12
N VAL A 11 -15.97 -0.66 4.88
CA VAL A 11 -16.23 -1.72 5.88
C VAL A 11 -16.46 -3.06 5.20
N GLU A 12 -17.11 -3.07 4.03
CA GLU A 12 -17.32 -4.26 3.21
C GLU A 12 -16.00 -4.91 2.80
N ALA A 13 -15.02 -4.09 2.40
CA ALA A 13 -13.66 -4.58 2.08
C ALA A 13 -12.97 -5.20 3.30
N LEU A 14 -13.11 -4.58 4.49
CA LEU A 14 -12.54 -5.12 5.73
C LEU A 14 -13.20 -6.45 6.13
N VAL A 15 -14.53 -6.52 6.07
CA VAL A 15 -15.27 -7.76 6.35
C VAL A 15 -14.88 -8.86 5.36
N GLY A 16 -14.76 -8.54 4.07
CA GLY A 16 -14.30 -9.46 3.05
C GLY A 16 -12.87 -9.95 3.31
N ALA A 17 -11.94 -9.06 3.64
CA ALA A 17 -10.57 -9.41 4.00
C ALA A 17 -10.51 -10.36 5.21
N ALA A 18 -11.31 -10.11 6.24
CA ALA A 18 -11.38 -10.95 7.43
C ALA A 18 -11.93 -12.35 7.11
N GLN A 19 -12.98 -12.45 6.31
CA GLN A 19 -13.55 -13.73 5.85
C GLN A 19 -12.57 -14.53 5.00
N LEU A 20 -11.81 -13.84 4.15
CA LEU A 20 -10.81 -14.44 3.27
C LEU A 20 -9.53 -14.85 4.00
N LYS A 21 -9.31 -14.37 5.23
CA LYS A 21 -8.10 -14.60 6.02
C LYS A 21 -6.84 -14.22 5.25
N VAL A 22 -6.84 -13.01 4.67
CA VAL A 22 -5.63 -12.45 4.06
C VAL A 22 -4.61 -12.13 5.15
N ASP A 23 -3.33 -12.06 4.78
CA ASP A 23 -2.25 -11.82 5.74
C ASP A 23 -2.30 -10.41 6.31
N ARG A 24 -2.84 -9.44 5.56
CA ARG A 24 -2.87 -8.03 5.95
C ARG A 24 -3.91 -7.20 5.20
N VAL A 25 -4.29 -6.08 5.80
CA VAL A 25 -5.00 -4.98 5.10
C VAL A 25 -4.21 -3.68 5.18
N GLU A 26 -4.21 -2.93 4.08
CA GLU A 26 -3.91 -1.51 4.09
C GLU A 26 -5.22 -0.73 4.16
N VAL A 27 -5.44 0.02 5.24
CA VAL A 27 -6.63 0.85 5.42
C VAL A 27 -6.36 2.24 4.86
N CYS A 28 -7.22 2.69 3.95
CA CYS A 28 -7.14 4.00 3.31
C CYS A 28 -8.53 4.61 3.07
N SER A 29 -8.58 5.81 2.52
CA SER A 29 -9.80 6.46 2.00
C SER A 29 -9.54 7.02 0.61
N CYS A 30 -10.60 7.36 -0.14
CA CYS A 30 -10.50 7.90 -1.51
C CYS A 30 -9.57 7.08 -2.42
N LEU A 31 -9.83 5.77 -2.51
CA LEU A 31 -9.01 4.82 -3.28
C LEU A 31 -8.89 5.21 -4.76
N GLU A 32 -9.92 5.88 -5.30
CA GLU A 32 -9.99 6.44 -6.64
C GLU A 32 -8.85 7.44 -6.92
N LEU A 33 -8.35 8.10 -5.86
CA LEU A 33 -7.24 9.06 -5.90
C LEU A 33 -5.88 8.43 -5.53
N GLY A 34 -5.82 7.10 -5.50
CA GLY A 34 -4.65 6.33 -5.05
C GLY A 34 -4.52 6.24 -3.52
N GLY A 35 -5.58 6.55 -2.77
CA GLY A 35 -5.61 6.43 -1.31
C GLY A 35 -5.11 7.68 -0.58
N VAL A 36 -5.78 8.05 0.50
CA VAL A 36 -5.37 9.05 1.50
C VAL A 36 -5.59 8.51 2.92
N SER A 37 -5.08 9.22 3.93
CA SER A 37 -5.27 8.87 5.34
C SER A 37 -6.75 8.61 5.66
N PRO A 38 -7.11 7.44 6.26
CA PRO A 38 -8.50 7.08 6.53
C PRO A 38 -9.04 7.72 7.80
N SER A 39 -10.37 7.65 7.97
CA SER A 39 -10.99 8.02 9.25
C SER A 39 -10.65 7.03 10.36
N VAL A 40 -10.58 7.54 11.61
CA VAL A 40 -10.35 6.71 12.80
C VAL A 40 -11.37 5.59 12.97
N GLY A 41 -12.64 5.83 12.59
CA GLY A 41 -13.70 4.82 12.69
C GLY A 41 -13.45 3.61 11.79
N LEU A 42 -12.90 3.83 10.58
CA LEU A 42 -12.56 2.74 9.67
C LEU A 42 -11.35 1.95 10.18
N ILE A 43 -10.35 2.63 10.74
CA ILE A 43 -9.18 1.99 11.36
C ILE A 43 -9.63 1.11 12.54
N GLN A 44 -10.44 1.66 13.45
CA GLN A 44 -10.95 0.90 14.61
C GLN A 44 -11.75 -0.31 14.17
N LYS A 45 -12.58 -0.18 13.12
CA LYS A 45 -13.34 -1.30 12.58
C LYS A 45 -12.43 -2.43 12.08
N SER A 46 -11.28 -2.10 11.48
CA SER A 46 -10.29 -3.08 11.06
C SER A 46 -9.68 -3.83 12.25
N LEU A 47 -9.33 -3.11 13.31
CA LEU A 47 -8.81 -3.69 14.55
C LEU A 47 -9.84 -4.58 15.24
N ASP A 48 -11.10 -4.15 15.32
CA ASP A 48 -12.19 -4.91 15.94
C ASP A 48 -12.47 -6.23 15.20
N LEU A 49 -12.18 -6.29 13.90
CA LEU A 49 -12.26 -7.50 13.08
C LEU A 49 -11.05 -8.43 13.27
N GLY A 50 -10.06 -8.05 14.08
CA GLY A 50 -8.85 -8.82 14.34
C GLY A 50 -7.87 -8.88 13.17
N LEU A 51 -7.92 -7.91 12.26
CA LEU A 51 -7.05 -7.86 11.09
C LEU A 51 -5.66 -7.32 11.43
N GLU A 52 -4.62 -7.90 10.82
CA GLU A 52 -3.29 -7.27 10.72
C GLU A 52 -3.46 -5.96 9.92
N THR A 53 -3.48 -4.85 10.66
CA THR A 53 -3.94 -3.56 10.16
C THR A 53 -2.77 -2.62 9.93
N HIS A 54 -2.54 -2.26 8.67
CA HIS A 54 -1.61 -1.21 8.27
C HIS A 54 -2.38 0.00 7.78
N VAL A 55 -2.01 1.20 8.21
CA VAL A 55 -2.75 2.43 7.88
C VAL A 55 -1.96 3.33 6.95
N LEU A 56 -2.58 3.75 5.86
CA LEU A 56 -2.00 4.76 4.97
C LEU A 56 -1.94 6.12 5.68
N VAL A 57 -0.77 6.74 5.66
CA VAL A 57 -0.52 8.11 6.12
C VAL A 57 -0.13 8.95 4.90
N ARG A 58 -1.13 9.60 4.33
CA ARG A 58 -1.01 10.43 3.13
C ARG A 58 -2.06 11.55 3.20
N PRO A 59 -1.66 12.81 3.43
CA PRO A 59 -2.59 13.88 3.80
C PRO A 59 -3.44 14.37 2.62
N ARG A 60 -3.01 14.11 1.38
CA ARG A 60 -3.73 14.47 0.15
C ARG A 60 -3.32 13.59 -1.03
N SER A 61 -4.12 13.65 -2.10
CA SER A 61 -3.79 13.08 -3.40
C SER A 61 -2.72 13.90 -4.15
N GLY A 62 -2.27 13.37 -5.30
CA GLY A 62 -1.21 13.97 -6.12
C GLY A 62 0.20 13.51 -5.72
N GLY A 63 1.22 14.28 -6.09
CA GLY A 63 2.63 13.94 -5.85
C GLY A 63 3.03 13.88 -4.37
N PHE A 64 4.25 13.42 -4.13
CA PHE A 64 4.77 13.05 -2.81
C PHE A 64 5.80 14.04 -2.24
N VAL A 65 5.93 15.20 -2.86
CA VAL A 65 6.67 16.34 -2.29
C VAL A 65 5.70 17.11 -1.41
N PHE A 66 5.95 17.10 -0.10
CA PHE A 66 5.07 17.68 0.90
C PHE A 66 5.66 18.98 1.44
N SER A 67 4.79 19.92 1.79
CA SER A 67 5.19 21.10 2.57
C SER A 67 5.50 20.69 4.02
N SER A 68 6.19 21.56 4.77
CA SER A 68 6.45 21.32 6.19
C SER A 68 5.16 21.12 7.01
N PHE A 69 4.09 21.86 6.70
CA PHE A 69 2.79 21.70 7.37
C PHE A 69 2.15 20.34 7.10
N GLU A 70 2.33 19.81 5.90
CA GLU A 70 1.83 18.47 5.53
C GLU A 70 2.64 17.38 6.20
N VAL A 71 3.97 17.54 6.30
CA VAL A 71 4.85 16.63 7.05
C VAL A 71 4.47 16.63 8.53
N ASP A 72 4.29 17.79 9.17
CA ASP A 72 3.88 17.90 10.57
C ASP A 72 2.55 17.17 10.84
N LEU A 73 1.60 17.27 9.90
CA LEU A 73 0.33 16.55 9.96
C LEU A 73 0.55 15.03 9.88
N MET A 74 1.34 14.56 8.90
CA MET A 74 1.65 13.12 8.75
C MET A 74 2.31 12.53 10.00
N LEU A 75 3.27 13.24 10.60
CA LEU A 75 3.94 12.81 11.82
C LEU A 75 3.00 12.78 13.03
N SER A 76 2.07 13.73 13.10
CA SER A 76 1.01 13.76 14.12
C SER A 76 0.04 12.57 13.97
N GLU A 77 -0.34 12.23 12.73
CA GLU A 77 -1.15 11.04 12.44
C GLU A 77 -0.41 9.76 12.85
N LEU A 78 0.89 9.63 12.53
CA LEU A 78 1.70 8.48 12.98
C LEU A 78 1.77 8.34 14.49
N ALA A 79 1.92 9.45 15.22
CA ALA A 79 1.94 9.43 16.68
C ALA A 79 0.58 8.99 17.25
N PHE A 80 -0.52 9.34 16.60
CA PHE A 80 -1.85 8.87 16.95
C PHE A 80 -2.01 7.36 16.66
N LEU A 81 -1.58 6.89 15.49
CA LEU A 81 -1.62 5.47 15.11
C LEU A 81 -0.79 4.59 16.05
N GLN A 82 0.37 5.08 16.50
CA GLN A 82 1.19 4.41 17.51
C GLN A 82 0.43 4.20 18.83
N LYS A 83 -0.38 5.17 19.26
CA LYS A 83 -1.20 5.06 20.48
C LYS A 83 -2.42 4.16 20.27
N LEU A 84 -2.99 4.17 19.07
CA LEU A 84 -4.13 3.34 18.69
C LEU A 84 -3.74 1.85 18.61
N GLY A 85 -2.46 1.55 18.41
CA GLY A 85 -1.94 0.18 18.44
C GLY A 85 -2.11 -0.55 17.10
N VAL A 86 -2.09 0.17 15.97
CA VAL A 86 -2.07 -0.47 14.65
C VAL A 86 -0.74 -1.22 14.42
N HIS A 87 -0.78 -2.26 13.60
CA HIS A 87 0.36 -3.17 13.38
C HIS A 87 1.43 -2.54 12.47
N GLY A 88 0.99 -1.70 11.54
CA GLY A 88 1.89 -0.96 10.67
C GLY A 88 1.33 0.36 10.15
N ALA A 89 2.22 1.14 9.55
CA ALA A 89 1.89 2.36 8.84
C ALA A 89 2.53 2.36 7.45
N VAL A 90 1.85 2.98 6.51
CA VAL A 90 2.25 3.06 5.11
C VAL A 90 2.39 4.54 4.74
N LEU A 91 3.57 4.95 4.26
CA LEU A 91 3.84 6.34 3.91
C LEU A 91 4.95 6.44 2.86
N GLY A 92 5.17 7.63 2.33
CA GLY A 92 6.38 7.92 1.57
C GLY A 92 6.42 9.39 1.22
N ALA A 93 7.60 10.00 1.36
CA ALA A 93 7.82 11.40 1.09
C ALA A 93 9.06 11.55 0.20
N LEU A 94 8.96 12.45 -0.77
CA LEU A 94 10.03 12.72 -1.74
C LEU A 94 10.46 14.18 -1.66
N ASN A 95 11.72 14.42 -1.99
CA ASN A 95 12.23 15.74 -2.30
C ASN A 95 11.84 16.16 -3.73
N SER A 96 11.98 17.45 -4.04
CA SER A 96 11.68 18.01 -5.38
C SER A 96 12.53 17.41 -6.51
N ASN A 97 13.67 16.80 -6.18
CA ASN A 97 14.53 16.08 -7.12
C ASN A 97 14.19 14.58 -7.24
N LEU A 98 13.05 14.14 -6.70
CA LEU A 98 12.58 12.75 -6.73
C LEU A 98 13.54 11.75 -6.05
N SER A 99 14.23 12.22 -5.01
CA SER A 99 14.89 11.36 -4.01
C SER A 99 14.01 11.22 -2.78
N ILE A 100 14.29 10.24 -1.92
CA ILE A 100 13.55 10.07 -0.67
C ILE A 100 13.82 11.24 0.27
N ASP A 101 12.76 11.80 0.86
CA ASP A 101 12.88 12.70 2.02
C ASP A 101 13.25 11.87 3.26
N ARG A 102 14.55 11.66 3.43
CA ARG A 102 15.11 10.85 4.52
C ARG A 102 14.83 11.44 5.90
N THR A 103 14.67 12.76 6.00
CA THR A 103 14.37 13.43 7.27
C THR A 103 13.00 13.00 7.75
N THR A 104 11.98 13.15 6.89
CA THR A 104 10.61 12.74 7.20
C THR A 104 10.53 11.25 7.54
N ILE A 105 11.19 10.38 6.76
CA ILE A 105 11.15 8.94 7.03
C ILE A 105 11.86 8.57 8.35
N LYS A 106 12.98 9.23 8.68
CA LYS A 106 13.69 9.03 9.95
C LYS A 106 12.83 9.46 11.15
N GLU A 107 12.15 10.59 11.05
CA GLU A 107 11.24 11.08 12.08
C GLU A 107 10.04 10.15 12.25
N ALA A 108 9.41 9.73 11.15
CA ALA A 108 8.34 8.74 11.17
C ALA A 108 8.76 7.44 11.88
N ARG A 109 9.97 6.95 11.59
CA ARG A 109 10.53 5.76 12.24
C ARG A 109 10.78 5.96 13.73
N SER A 110 11.12 7.17 14.17
CA SER A 110 11.33 7.47 15.59
C SER A 110 10.03 7.52 16.40
N ILE A 111 8.92 7.92 15.75
CA ILE A 111 7.60 8.07 16.36
C ILE A 111 6.86 6.74 16.41
N PHE A 112 6.80 6.04 15.28
CA PHE A 112 6.10 4.78 15.14
C PHE A 112 7.08 3.62 15.34
N ARG A 113 6.69 2.54 16.04
CA ARG A 113 7.52 1.36 16.34
C ARG A 113 7.08 0.10 15.61
N GLY A 114 5.88 0.09 15.03
CA GLY A 114 5.37 -1.03 14.23
C GLY A 114 6.04 -1.14 12.86
N GLN A 115 5.46 -1.95 11.98
CA GLN A 115 6.01 -2.13 10.63
C GLN A 115 5.81 -0.87 9.77
N LEU A 116 6.84 -0.46 9.05
CA LEU A 116 6.73 0.65 8.08
C LEU A 116 6.80 0.11 6.65
N THR A 117 5.87 0.56 5.81
CA THR A 117 5.88 0.32 4.37
C THR A 117 6.10 1.64 3.64
N PHE A 118 7.10 1.70 2.75
CA PHE A 118 7.25 2.80 1.81
C PHE A 118 6.34 2.56 0.60
N HIS A 119 5.35 3.42 0.40
CA HIS A 119 4.34 3.22 -0.64
C HIS A 119 4.86 3.56 -2.06
N ARG A 120 3.95 3.60 -3.03
CA ARG A 120 4.24 3.83 -4.45
C ARG A 120 4.91 5.16 -4.83
N ALA A 121 5.16 6.08 -3.89
CA ALA A 121 6.19 7.11 -4.10
C ALA A 121 7.54 6.51 -4.53
N PHE A 122 7.80 5.24 -4.21
CA PHE A 122 8.98 4.53 -4.70
C PHE A 122 9.06 4.50 -6.23
N ASP A 123 7.90 4.42 -6.90
CA ASP A 123 7.84 4.31 -8.36
C ASP A 123 8.21 5.61 -9.09
N ASP A 124 8.32 6.73 -8.37
CA ASP A 124 8.74 8.04 -8.90
C ASP A 124 10.26 8.29 -8.72
N LEU A 125 10.99 7.37 -8.08
CA LEU A 125 12.41 7.56 -7.78
C LEU A 125 13.30 7.44 -9.02
N VAL A 126 14.37 8.25 -9.05
CA VAL A 126 15.38 8.18 -10.12
C VAL A 126 16.41 7.07 -9.87
N GLU A 127 17.04 7.06 -8.69
CA GLU A 127 18.09 6.08 -8.32
C GLU A 127 17.55 5.02 -7.34
N TRP A 128 16.54 4.24 -7.76
CA TRP A 128 15.79 3.36 -6.85
C TRP A 128 16.65 2.36 -6.06
N ARG A 129 17.78 1.87 -6.60
CA ARG A 129 18.68 0.92 -5.90
C ARG A 129 19.29 1.53 -4.64
N LYS A 130 19.87 2.72 -4.79
CA LYS A 130 20.47 3.48 -3.69
C LYS A 130 19.42 3.91 -2.67
N GLU A 131 18.23 4.26 -3.14
CA GLU A 131 17.14 4.65 -2.26
C GLU A 131 16.50 3.47 -1.53
N MET A 132 16.48 2.27 -2.12
CA MET A 132 16.13 1.03 -1.43
C MET A 132 17.10 0.75 -0.28
N ASP A 133 18.41 0.84 -0.52
CA ASP A 133 19.42 0.63 0.52
C ASP A 133 19.24 1.65 1.67
N ALA A 134 18.94 2.90 1.33
CA ALA A 134 18.64 3.92 2.33
C ALA A 134 17.36 3.62 3.14
N LEU A 135 16.32 3.05 2.53
CA LEU A 135 15.10 2.64 3.25
C LEU A 135 15.39 1.52 4.26
N VAL A 136 16.27 0.57 3.92
CA VAL A 136 16.75 -0.47 4.85
C VAL A 136 17.43 0.18 6.06
N GLU A 137 18.36 1.11 5.82
CA GLU A 137 19.08 1.84 6.88
C GLU A 137 18.13 2.66 7.78
N LEU A 138 17.04 3.17 7.20
CA LEU A 138 16.00 3.92 7.90
C LEU A 138 14.98 3.02 8.65
N GLY A 139 15.14 1.70 8.61
CA GLY A 139 14.27 0.76 9.33
C GLY A 139 12.88 0.60 8.72
N VAL A 140 12.77 0.79 7.40
CA VAL A 140 11.58 0.48 6.63
C VAL A 140 11.55 -1.02 6.33
N HIS A 141 10.38 -1.64 6.48
CA HIS A 141 10.23 -3.09 6.43
C HIS A 141 9.84 -3.58 5.03
N ARG A 142 9.17 -2.71 4.26
CA ARG A 142 8.55 -3.10 2.99
C ARG A 142 8.50 -1.95 2.01
N ILE A 143 8.61 -2.27 0.72
CA ILE A 143 8.35 -1.36 -0.39
C ILE A 143 7.14 -1.86 -1.18
N LEU A 144 6.15 -1.00 -1.39
CA LEU A 144 5.07 -1.23 -2.34
C LEU A 144 5.41 -0.55 -3.66
N SER A 145 5.49 -1.33 -4.74
CA SER A 145 5.92 -0.83 -6.04
C SER A 145 5.21 -1.53 -7.19
N SER A 146 5.01 -0.80 -8.29
CA SER A 146 4.63 -1.34 -9.60
C SER A 146 5.81 -1.48 -10.55
N GLY A 147 7.05 -1.34 -10.06
CA GLY A 147 8.29 -1.46 -10.83
C GLY A 147 8.66 -0.19 -11.60
N LEU A 148 8.47 0.99 -11.01
CA LEU A 148 8.72 2.29 -11.67
C LEU A 148 7.90 2.45 -12.97
N ALA A 149 6.71 1.87 -12.99
CA ALA A 149 5.83 1.84 -14.15
C ALA A 149 4.38 2.17 -13.75
N THR A 150 3.57 2.60 -14.71
CA THR A 150 2.15 2.91 -14.46
C THR A 150 1.32 1.69 -14.05
N SER A 151 1.78 0.48 -14.35
CA SER A 151 1.16 -0.77 -13.91
C SER A 151 2.19 -1.85 -13.63
N VAL A 152 1.86 -2.77 -12.72
CA VAL A 152 2.70 -3.91 -12.35
C VAL A 152 3.11 -4.75 -13.56
N THR A 153 2.23 -4.90 -14.56
CA THR A 153 2.52 -5.68 -15.78
C THR A 153 3.70 -5.10 -16.54
N ASN A 154 3.78 -3.77 -16.65
CA ASN A 154 4.86 -3.10 -17.35
C ASN A 154 6.16 -3.07 -16.54
N GLY A 155 6.05 -3.11 -15.21
CA GLY A 155 7.20 -3.08 -14.31
C GLY A 155 7.71 -4.44 -13.85
N ILE A 156 7.22 -5.57 -14.40
CA ILE A 156 7.71 -6.92 -14.06
C ILE A 156 9.24 -7.01 -14.11
N PRO A 157 9.94 -6.57 -15.18
CA PRO A 157 11.40 -6.69 -15.24
C PRO A 157 12.09 -5.96 -14.08
N THR A 158 11.64 -4.74 -13.77
CA THR A 158 12.19 -3.92 -12.69
C THR A 158 11.86 -4.49 -11.32
N LEU A 159 10.65 -5.03 -11.11
CA LEU A 159 10.30 -5.71 -9.87
C LEU A 159 11.15 -6.95 -9.62
N THR A 160 11.45 -7.73 -10.66
CA THR A 160 12.38 -8.86 -10.55
C THR A 160 13.77 -8.39 -10.12
N GLU A 161 14.26 -7.29 -10.70
CA GLU A 161 15.52 -6.67 -10.27
C GLU A 161 15.47 -6.16 -8.82
N MET A 162 14.34 -5.62 -8.36
CA MET A 162 14.15 -5.18 -6.98
C MET A 162 14.25 -6.34 -6.01
N VAL A 163 13.56 -7.46 -6.26
CA VAL A 163 13.64 -8.67 -5.42
C VAL A 163 15.08 -9.17 -5.35
N LEU A 164 15.79 -9.21 -6.48
CA LEU A 164 17.19 -9.62 -6.55
C LEU A 164 18.16 -8.65 -5.85
N HIS A 165 17.85 -7.35 -5.85
CA HIS A 165 18.64 -6.33 -5.14
C HIS A 165 18.40 -6.40 -3.63
N ALA A 166 17.14 -6.51 -3.22
CA ALA A 166 16.73 -6.55 -1.82
C ALA A 166 17.35 -7.73 -1.07
N LYS A 167 17.45 -8.92 -1.69
CA LYS A 167 18.06 -10.12 -1.08
C LYS A 167 17.54 -10.42 0.35
N GLY A 168 16.27 -10.13 0.60
CA GLY A 168 15.63 -10.29 1.91
C GLY A 168 15.95 -9.22 2.96
N SER A 169 16.68 -8.15 2.61
CA SER A 169 16.93 -7.02 3.52
C SER A 169 15.71 -6.12 3.72
N ILE A 170 14.79 -6.11 2.74
CA ILE A 170 13.50 -5.41 2.78
C ILE A 170 12.48 -6.21 1.97
N GLU A 171 11.23 -6.28 2.43
CA GLU A 171 10.17 -6.98 1.70
C GLU A 171 9.76 -6.19 0.44
N ILE A 172 9.68 -6.87 -0.70
CA ILE A 172 9.16 -6.29 -1.95
C ILE A 172 7.71 -6.75 -2.15
N MET A 173 6.80 -5.78 -2.17
CA MET A 173 5.37 -5.99 -2.38
C MET A 173 4.95 -5.46 -3.74
N ALA A 174 4.54 -6.36 -4.63
CA ALA A 174 4.07 -5.99 -5.97
C ALA A 174 2.64 -5.45 -5.89
N GLY A 175 2.42 -4.24 -6.42
CA GLY A 175 1.11 -3.58 -6.44
C GLY A 175 0.96 -2.60 -7.60
N GLY A 176 -0.20 -1.94 -7.71
CA GLY A 176 -0.50 -1.04 -8.83
C GLY A 176 -1.05 -1.77 -10.06
N GLY A 177 -2.23 -2.38 -9.91
CA GLY A 177 -2.95 -3.03 -11.02
C GLY A 177 -2.83 -4.56 -11.06
N VAL A 178 -2.49 -5.21 -9.94
CA VAL A 178 -2.54 -6.68 -9.79
C VAL A 178 -3.97 -7.16 -10.04
N ASN A 179 -4.13 -8.16 -10.93
CA ASN A 179 -5.40 -8.72 -11.33
C ASN A 179 -5.22 -10.18 -11.82
N MET A 180 -6.32 -10.87 -12.14
CA MET A 180 -6.30 -12.28 -12.53
C MET A 180 -5.43 -12.57 -13.76
N ALA A 181 -5.29 -11.62 -14.68
CA ALA A 181 -4.55 -11.83 -15.92
C ALA A 181 -3.03 -11.77 -15.72
N ASN A 182 -2.54 -10.99 -14.74
CA ASN A 182 -1.10 -10.82 -14.51
C ASN A 182 -0.56 -11.56 -13.27
N LEU A 183 -1.44 -12.00 -12.36
CA LEU A 183 -1.03 -12.61 -11.09
C LEU A 183 -0.15 -13.86 -11.26
N LYS A 184 -0.45 -14.71 -12.24
CA LYS A 184 0.37 -15.90 -12.54
C LYS A 184 1.80 -15.50 -12.92
N THR A 185 1.94 -14.51 -13.79
CA THR A 185 3.24 -13.99 -14.25
C THR A 185 4.02 -13.34 -13.10
N ILE A 186 3.34 -12.53 -12.27
CA ILE A 186 3.95 -11.92 -11.08
C ILE A 186 4.49 -13.01 -10.14
N ALA A 187 3.68 -14.03 -9.87
CA ALA A 187 4.09 -15.13 -8.99
C ALA A 187 5.27 -15.94 -9.57
N SER A 188 5.30 -16.20 -10.88
CA SER A 188 6.34 -17.03 -11.49
C SER A 188 7.64 -16.29 -11.81
N GLU A 189 7.56 -15.04 -12.23
CA GLU A 189 8.71 -14.27 -12.72
C GLU A 189 9.29 -13.35 -11.64
N VAL A 190 8.44 -12.56 -10.97
CA VAL A 190 8.89 -11.61 -9.95
C VAL A 190 9.17 -12.32 -8.63
N LYS A 191 8.29 -13.25 -8.22
CA LYS A 191 8.32 -13.93 -6.92
C LYS A 191 8.46 -12.94 -5.74
N PRO A 192 7.56 -11.95 -5.63
CA PRO A 192 7.64 -10.97 -4.57
C PRO A 192 7.34 -11.60 -3.20
N ASP A 193 7.72 -10.92 -2.11
CA ASP A 193 7.40 -11.35 -0.75
C ASP A 193 5.90 -11.21 -0.45
N ALA A 194 5.25 -10.21 -1.08
CA ALA A 194 3.84 -9.93 -0.95
C ALA A 194 3.21 -9.42 -2.26
N VAL A 195 1.90 -9.54 -2.37
CA VAL A 195 1.08 -8.89 -3.41
C VAL A 195 0.03 -7.99 -2.79
N HIS A 196 -0.21 -6.84 -3.41
CA HIS A 196 -1.15 -5.82 -2.97
C HIS A 196 -2.20 -5.55 -4.05
N PHE A 197 -3.49 -5.66 -3.70
CA PHE A 197 -4.60 -5.33 -4.59
C PHE A 197 -5.84 -4.84 -3.83
N SER A 198 -6.74 -4.15 -4.53
CA SER A 198 -8.00 -3.65 -3.94
C SER A 198 -9.19 -4.60 -4.13
N ALA A 199 -9.13 -5.48 -5.14
CA ALA A 199 -10.27 -6.32 -5.56
C ALA A 199 -11.58 -5.54 -5.81
N THR A 200 -11.47 -4.34 -6.40
CA THR A 200 -12.63 -3.47 -6.65
C THR A 200 -13.14 -3.52 -8.10
N THR A 201 -14.39 -3.11 -8.28
CA THR A 201 -15.05 -2.77 -9.55
C THR A 201 -15.36 -1.28 -9.60
N LYS A 202 -15.43 -0.72 -10.80
CA LYS A 202 -15.85 0.67 -11.01
C LYS A 202 -17.37 0.71 -11.13
N GLU A 203 -18.01 1.53 -10.32
CA GLU A 203 -19.46 1.69 -10.32
C GLU A 203 -19.83 3.16 -10.21
N MET A 204 -20.86 3.59 -10.95
CA MET A 204 -21.44 4.93 -10.82
C MET A 204 -22.43 4.91 -9.66
N LEU A 205 -22.15 5.66 -8.59
CA LEU A 205 -23.09 5.81 -7.49
C LEU A 205 -23.99 7.02 -7.70
N ASP A 206 -25.24 6.87 -7.28
CA ASP A 206 -26.29 7.90 -7.36
C ASP A 206 -26.36 8.61 -8.73
N PRO A 207 -26.56 7.87 -9.85
CA PRO A 207 -26.45 8.41 -11.20
C PRO A 207 -27.44 9.55 -11.52
N SER A 208 -28.46 9.73 -10.69
CA SER A 208 -29.45 10.82 -10.79
C SER A 208 -29.14 12.02 -9.88
N SER A 209 -28.07 11.97 -9.09
CA SER A 209 -27.65 13.01 -8.15
C SER A 209 -26.69 14.00 -8.80
N PHE A 210 -26.74 15.27 -8.38
CA PHE A 210 -25.69 16.25 -8.72
C PHE A 210 -24.33 15.91 -8.11
N PHE A 211 -24.30 14.97 -7.16
CA PHE A 211 -23.08 14.42 -6.55
C PHE A 211 -22.77 13.01 -7.07
N SER A 212 -23.27 12.64 -8.26
CA SER A 212 -22.92 11.39 -8.91
C SER A 212 -21.41 11.30 -9.12
N GLU A 213 -20.82 10.16 -8.73
CA GLU A 213 -19.38 9.94 -8.82
C GLU A 213 -19.08 8.47 -9.15
N GLU A 214 -18.02 8.25 -9.95
CA GLU A 214 -17.47 6.91 -10.15
C GLU A 214 -16.67 6.51 -8.92
N ARG A 215 -17.03 5.37 -8.33
CA ARG A 215 -16.43 4.83 -7.11
C ARG A 215 -15.84 3.46 -7.36
N LEU A 216 -14.79 3.13 -6.61
CA LEU A 216 -14.23 1.78 -6.54
C LEU A 216 -14.92 1.02 -5.40
N VAL A 217 -15.82 0.11 -5.77
CA VAL A 217 -16.60 -0.71 -4.84
C VAL A 217 -15.94 -2.08 -4.70
N PHE A 218 -15.87 -2.59 -3.47
CA PHE A 218 -15.27 -3.90 -3.21
C PHE A 218 -16.11 -5.04 -3.81
N ASP A 219 -15.49 -5.90 -4.62
CA ASP A 219 -16.13 -7.06 -5.22
C ASP A 219 -15.63 -8.33 -4.53
N VAL A 220 -16.52 -8.94 -3.73
CA VAL A 220 -16.22 -10.16 -2.97
C VAL A 220 -15.86 -11.35 -3.87
N ASN A 221 -16.50 -11.49 -5.04
CA ASN A 221 -16.23 -12.60 -5.95
C ASN A 221 -14.86 -12.43 -6.61
N LYS A 222 -14.51 -11.19 -6.95
CA LYS A 222 -13.18 -10.85 -7.45
C LYS A 222 -12.12 -11.11 -6.38
N ALA A 223 -12.38 -10.72 -5.13
CA ALA A 223 -11.47 -10.94 -4.01
C ALA A 223 -11.22 -12.44 -3.75
N ILE A 224 -12.28 -13.27 -3.70
CA ILE A 224 -12.18 -14.73 -3.56
C ILE A 224 -11.24 -15.30 -4.62
N LYS A 225 -11.50 -14.99 -5.90
CA LYS A 225 -10.70 -15.50 -7.03
C LYS A 225 -9.25 -15.06 -6.95
N LEU A 226 -8.97 -13.80 -6.61
CA LEU A 226 -7.58 -13.33 -6.47
C LEU A 226 -6.85 -14.05 -5.36
N VAL A 227 -7.49 -14.19 -4.19
CA VAL A 227 -6.89 -14.86 -3.03
C VAL A 227 -6.61 -16.33 -3.32
N GLU A 228 -7.55 -17.04 -3.95
CA GLU A 228 -7.35 -18.43 -4.39
C GLU A 228 -6.20 -18.55 -5.37
N LEU A 229 -6.12 -17.67 -6.37
CA LEU A 229 -5.02 -17.68 -7.33
C LEU A 229 -3.67 -17.38 -6.66
N CYS A 230 -3.60 -16.43 -5.72
CA CYS A 230 -2.38 -16.13 -4.98
C CYS A 230 -1.88 -17.36 -4.22
N ARG A 231 -2.80 -18.06 -3.54
CA ARG A 231 -2.51 -19.29 -2.78
C ARG A 231 -2.14 -20.47 -3.66
N ASN A 232 -2.63 -20.52 -4.91
CA ASN A 232 -2.33 -21.61 -5.84
C ASN A 232 -1.02 -21.42 -6.61
N TYR A 233 -0.57 -20.16 -6.79
CA TYR A 233 0.63 -19.85 -7.57
C TYR A 233 1.90 -19.69 -6.71
N THR A 234 1.82 -19.79 -5.38
CA THR A 234 2.92 -19.49 -4.45
C THR A 234 3.01 -20.47 -3.29
#